data_AF-A0A3L7S0H7-F1
#
_entry.id   AF-A0A3L7S0H7-F1
#
_cell.length_a   1.000
_cell.length_b   1.000
_cell.length_c   1.000
_cell.angle_alpha   90.00
_cell.angle_beta   90.00
_cell.angle_gamma   90.00
#
_symmetry.space_group_name_H-M   'P 1'
#
loop_
_entity.id
_entity.type
_entity.pdbx_description
1 polymer ?
#
loop_
_entity_poly.entity_id
_entity_poly.type
_entity_poly.pdbx_seq_one_letter_code
_entity_poly.pdbx_strand_id
1 'polypeptide(L)'
;MPIDPLAGDLLTLAHAARLFPPRRRESRLATSTLWRWATRGVRGTRLDVVKVGGVTYTTAAAIREFIERTNGAASPEQPSGSPSRRSQRAVADLDRLGI
;
A
#
# COMPACT_ATOMS: atom_id res chain seq x y z
N MET A 1 2.21 -10.43 -3.23
CA MET A 1 2.04 -11.87 -3.56
C MET A 1 1.20 -11.99 -4.82
N PRO A 2 1.33 -13.05 -5.65
CA PRO A 2 0.41 -13.23 -6.78
C PRO A 2 -1.00 -13.49 -6.23
N ILE A 3 -1.98 -12.70 -6.68
CA ILE A 3 -3.39 -12.91 -6.34
C ILE A 3 -3.92 -14.11 -7.11
N ASP A 4 -4.55 -15.05 -6.43
CA ASP A 4 -5.26 -16.16 -7.05
C ASP A 4 -6.58 -15.67 -7.69
N PRO A 5 -6.74 -15.77 -9.03
CA PRO A 5 -7.94 -15.32 -9.72
C PRO A 5 -9.20 -16.18 -9.45
N LEU A 6 -9.06 -17.35 -8.81
CA LEU A 6 -10.17 -18.23 -8.47
C LEU A 6 -10.58 -18.14 -6.99
N ALA A 7 -9.90 -17.29 -6.21
CA ALA A 7 -10.25 -17.06 -4.82
C ALA A 7 -11.57 -16.29 -4.68
N GLY A 8 -12.34 -16.61 -3.64
CA GLY A 8 -13.66 -16.01 -3.38
C GLY A 8 -13.65 -14.59 -2.83
N ASP A 9 -12.48 -14.00 -2.55
CA ASP A 9 -12.31 -12.70 -1.88
C ASP A 9 -11.91 -11.57 -2.84
N LEU A 10 -12.06 -11.79 -4.16
CA LEU A 10 -11.75 -10.80 -5.17
C LEU A 10 -12.71 -9.61 -5.12
N LEU A 11 -12.13 -8.41 -5.17
CA LEU A 11 -12.82 -7.14 -5.17
C LEU A 11 -12.47 -6.36 -6.42
N THR A 12 -13.47 -5.84 -7.12
CA THR A 12 -13.23 -4.82 -8.14
C THR A 12 -12.62 -3.58 -7.51
N LEU A 13 -11.86 -2.78 -8.26
CA LEU A 13 -11.29 -1.54 -7.73
C LEU A 13 -12.37 -0.57 -7.20
N ALA A 14 -13.57 -0.58 -7.79
CA ALA A 14 -14.70 0.22 -7.29
C ALA A 14 -15.22 -0.28 -5.94
N HIS A 15 -15.30 -1.60 -5.74
CA HIS A 15 -15.69 -2.17 -4.46
C HIS A 15 -14.60 -1.93 -3.39
N ALA A 16 -13.34 -2.17 -3.74
CA ALA A 16 -12.19 -1.89 -2.87
C ALA A 16 -12.16 -0.44 -2.36
N ALA A 17 -12.48 0.54 -3.21
CA ALA A 17 -12.58 1.95 -2.82
C ALA A 17 -13.56 2.20 -1.67
N ARG A 18 -14.61 1.37 -1.55
CA ARG A 18 -15.64 1.50 -0.50
C ARG A 18 -15.20 0.95 0.85
N LEU A 19 -14.16 0.12 0.90
CA LEU A 19 -13.61 -0.41 2.15
C LEU A 19 -12.89 0.67 2.98
N PHE A 20 -12.42 1.73 2.34
CA PHE A 20 -11.71 2.79 3.04
C PHE A 20 -12.67 3.65 3.85
N PRO A 21 -12.24 4.13 5.03
CA PRO A 21 -13.03 5.06 5.82
C PRO A 21 -13.33 6.32 5.00
N PRO A 22 -14.49 6.97 5.24
CA PRO A 22 -14.81 8.23 4.60
C PRO A 22 -13.76 9.31 4.93
N ARG A 23 -13.47 10.16 3.95
CA ARG A 23 -12.62 11.35 4.11
C ARG A 23 -13.47 12.56 4.52
N ARG A 24 -12.83 13.73 4.63
CA ARG A 24 -13.52 15.01 4.88
C ARG A 24 -14.72 15.16 3.96
N ARG A 25 -15.88 15.52 4.53
CA ARG A 25 -17.19 15.61 3.86
C ARG A 25 -17.73 14.27 3.33
N GLU A 26 -17.51 13.19 4.07
CA GLU A 26 -18.06 11.84 3.80
C GLU A 26 -17.64 11.21 2.46
N SER A 27 -16.69 11.83 1.75
CA SER A 27 -16.25 11.35 0.44
C SER A 27 -15.37 10.11 0.59
N ARG A 28 -15.69 9.04 -0.15
CA ARG A 28 -14.90 7.81 -0.16
C ARG A 28 -13.62 7.98 -0.98
N LEU A 29 -12.71 7.01 -0.86
CA LEU A 29 -11.55 6.95 -1.76
C LEU A 29 -12.03 6.85 -3.21
N ALA A 30 -11.57 7.75 -4.08
CA ALA A 30 -11.92 7.68 -5.49
C ALA A 30 -11.31 6.42 -6.15
N THR A 31 -12.08 5.69 -6.96
CA THR A 31 -11.63 4.51 -7.71
C THR A 31 -10.41 4.79 -8.59
N SER A 32 -10.29 6.02 -9.13
CA SER A 32 -9.13 6.48 -9.89
C SER A 32 -7.81 6.44 -9.09
N THR A 33 -7.88 6.54 -7.76
CA THR A 33 -6.70 6.41 -6.89
C THR A 33 -6.18 4.99 -6.87
N LEU A 34 -7.07 3.98 -6.77
CA LEU A 34 -6.70 2.57 -6.83
C LEU A 34 -6.14 2.19 -8.21
N TRP A 35 -6.76 2.70 -9.28
CA TRP A 35 -6.21 2.56 -10.64
C TRP A 35 -4.79 3.11 -10.75
N ARG A 36 -4.54 4.31 -10.20
CA ARG A 36 -3.20 4.89 -10.16
C ARG A 36 -2.22 4.03 -9.36
N TRP A 37 -2.65 3.47 -8.22
CA TRP A 37 -1.80 2.59 -7.41
C TRP A 37 -1.44 1.28 -8.14
N ALA A 38 -2.38 0.68 -8.89
CA ALA A 38 -2.11 -0.50 -9.69
C ALA A 38 -1.17 -0.20 -10.88
N THR A 39 -1.39 0.92 -11.57
CA THR A 39 -0.69 1.25 -12.83
C THR A 39 0.64 1.99 -12.65
N ARG A 40 0.73 2.89 -11.68
CA ARG A 40 1.92 3.73 -11.45
C ARG A 40 2.56 3.47 -10.08
N GLY A 41 1.76 3.03 -9.11
CA GLY A 41 2.20 2.89 -7.74
C GLY A 41 2.36 4.22 -7.01
N VAL A 42 2.87 4.14 -5.79
CA VAL A 42 3.24 5.25 -4.90
C VAL A 42 4.52 4.86 -4.20
N ARG A 43 5.51 5.77 -4.17
CA ARG A 43 6.81 5.55 -3.50
C ARG A 43 7.49 4.23 -3.90
N GLY A 44 7.48 3.91 -5.19
CA GLY A 44 8.06 2.68 -5.74
C GLY A 44 7.28 1.39 -5.46
N THR A 45 6.17 1.45 -4.72
CA THR A 45 5.30 0.31 -4.45
C THR A 45 4.05 0.36 -5.32
N ARG A 46 3.67 -0.76 -5.94
CA ARG A 46 2.43 -0.89 -6.72
C ARG A 46 1.42 -1.77 -5.99
N LEU A 47 0.13 -1.52 -6.23
CA LEU A 47 -0.94 -2.35 -5.69
C LEU A 47 -1.02 -3.65 -6.50
N ASP A 48 -1.02 -4.78 -5.82
CA ASP A 48 -1.21 -6.10 -6.44
C ASP A 48 -2.64 -6.22 -6.98
N VAL A 49 -2.74 -6.61 -8.25
CA VAL A 49 -3.99 -6.77 -8.98
C VAL A 49 -3.93 -7.95 -9.94
N VAL A 50 -5.09 -8.52 -10.25
CA VAL A 50 -5.26 -9.54 -11.29
C VAL A 50 -6.33 -9.09 -12.28
N LYS A 51 -6.19 -9.45 -13.56
CA LYS A 51 -7.16 -9.11 -14.60
C LYS A 51 -7.90 -10.37 -15.04
N VAL A 52 -9.22 -10.38 -14.91
CA VAL A 52 -10.09 -11.50 -15.31
C VAL A 52 -11.20 -10.93 -16.19
N GLY A 53 -11.34 -11.44 -17.41
CA GLY A 53 -12.40 -11.01 -18.33
C GLY A 53 -12.44 -9.50 -18.62
N GLY A 54 -11.28 -8.83 -18.64
CA GLY A 54 -11.20 -7.38 -18.85
C GLY A 54 -11.35 -6.52 -17.58
N VAL A 55 -11.77 -7.10 -16.47
CA VAL A 55 -11.97 -6.41 -15.19
C VAL A 55 -10.74 -6.62 -14.29
N THR A 56 -10.33 -5.55 -13.61
CA THR A 56 -9.21 -5.57 -12.65
C THR A 56 -9.73 -5.80 -11.24
N TYR A 57 -9.18 -6.81 -10.58
CA TYR A 57 -9.50 -7.22 -9.22
C TYR A 57 -8.29 -7.05 -8.30
N THR A 58 -8.57 -6.89 -7.02
CA THR A 58 -7.61 -6.91 -5.92
C THR A 58 -8.22 -7.62 -4.72
N THR A 59 -7.48 -7.82 -3.65
CA THR A 59 -8.00 -8.39 -2.39
C THR A 59 -7.77 -7.41 -1.23
N ALA A 60 -8.51 -7.60 -0.13
CA ALA A 60 -8.30 -6.80 1.07
C ALA A 60 -6.88 -6.99 1.64
N ALA A 61 -6.31 -8.19 1.52
CA ALA A 61 -4.94 -8.50 1.93
C ALA A 61 -3.91 -7.72 1.09
N ALA A 62 -4.05 -7.72 -0.23
CA ALA A 62 -3.18 -6.96 -1.14
C ALA A 62 -3.20 -5.44 -0.84
N ILE A 63 -4.38 -4.90 -0.52
CA ILE A 63 -4.53 -3.50 -0.12
C ILE A 63 -3.80 -3.24 1.20
N ARG A 64 -3.96 -4.11 2.20
CA ARG A 64 -3.30 -3.96 3.51
C ARG A 64 -1.78 -3.93 3.34
N GLU A 65 -1.22 -4.91 2.65
CA GLU A 65 0.23 -4.98 2.37
C GLU A 65 0.73 -3.75 1.62
N PHE A 66 -0.03 -3.28 0.62
CA PHE A 66 0.30 -2.07 -0.12
C PHE A 66 0.36 -0.84 0.80
N ILE A 67 -0.62 -0.68 1.69
CA ILE A 67 -0.67 0.43 2.64
C ILE A 67 0.47 0.34 3.66
N GLU A 68 0.77 -0.84 4.19
CA GLU A 68 1.88 -1.06 5.12
C GLU A 68 3.22 -0.69 4.47
N ARG A 69 3.49 -1.23 3.28
CA ARG A 69 4.73 -0.99 2.51
C ARG A 69 4.90 0.49 2.14
N THR A 70 3.82 1.17 1.74
CA THR A 70 3.88 2.60 1.38
C THR A 70 4.04 3.54 2.57
N ASN A 71 3.63 3.11 3.78
CA ASN A 71 3.83 3.87 5.01
C ASN A 71 5.12 3.53 5.74
N GLY A 72 5.90 2.55 5.27
CA GLY A 72 7.14 2.14 5.90
C GLY A 72 6.93 1.44 7.23
N ALA A 73 5.74 0.88 7.47
CA ALA A 73 5.57 -0.12 8.52
C ALA A 73 6.42 -1.31 8.08
N ALA A 74 7.46 -1.62 8.84
CA ALA A 74 8.33 -2.75 8.56
C ALA A 74 7.46 -4.01 8.52
N SER A 75 7.25 -4.55 7.31
CA SER A 75 6.76 -5.91 7.18
C SER A 75 7.82 -6.82 7.82
N PRO A 76 7.46 -7.74 8.71
CA PRO A 76 8.43 -8.51 9.50
C PRO A 76 9.31 -9.47 8.66
N GLU A 77 9.23 -9.48 7.33
CA GLU A 77 9.86 -10.53 6.51
C GLU A 77 10.55 -10.05 5.23
N GLN A 78 11.30 -8.92 5.24
CA GLN A 78 12.33 -8.70 4.21
C GLN A 78 13.62 -8.07 4.78
N PRO A 79 14.74 -8.82 4.87
CA PRO A 79 16.06 -8.25 5.13
C PRO A 79 16.72 -7.87 3.80
N SER A 80 16.64 -6.60 3.41
CA SER A 80 17.62 -6.00 2.49
C SER A 80 17.43 -4.49 2.35
N GLY A 81 18.43 -3.73 2.80
CA GLY A 81 18.77 -2.46 2.16
C GLY A 81 18.61 -1.18 2.97
N SER A 82 19.65 -0.86 3.73
CA SER A 82 20.14 0.47 4.12
C SER A 82 19.27 1.38 5.02
N PRO A 83 19.86 2.04 6.04
CA PRO A 83 19.11 2.90 6.95
C PRO A 83 18.47 4.06 6.21
N SER A 84 17.18 4.31 6.48
CA SER A 84 16.50 5.48 5.94
C SER A 84 17.19 6.77 6.41
N ARG A 85 17.27 7.79 5.54
CA ARG A 85 17.79 9.14 5.91
C ARG A 85 17.03 9.80 7.07
N ARG A 86 15.83 9.29 7.41
CA ARG A 86 15.05 9.74 8.56
C ARG A 86 15.64 9.20 9.87
N SER A 87 16.08 7.95 9.87
CA SER A 87 16.81 7.32 10.98
C SER A 87 18.15 8.01 11.23
N GLN A 88 18.84 8.44 10.16
CA GLN A 88 20.12 9.15 10.28
C GLN A 88 20.00 10.54 10.94
N ARG A 89 18.87 11.25 10.75
CA ARG A 89 18.64 12.56 11.41
C ARG A 89 18.32 12.40 12.89
N ALA A 90 17.51 11.41 13.25
CA ALA A 90 17.20 11.13 14.65
C ALA A 90 18.46 10.70 15.45
N VAL A 91 19.35 9.92 14.82
CA VAL A 91 20.63 9.52 15.43
C VAL A 91 21.59 10.72 15.54
N ALA A 92 21.66 11.60 14.53
CA ALA A 92 22.53 12.78 14.58
C ALA A 92 22.09 13.82 15.63
N ASP A 93 20.80 13.90 15.97
CA ASP A 93 20.31 14.76 17.05
C ASP A 93 20.62 14.17 18.43
N LEU A 94 20.69 12.84 18.58
CA LEU A 94 21.07 12.18 19.84
C LEU A 94 22.56 12.35 20.17
N ASP A 95 23.45 12.16 19.19
CA ASP A 95 24.90 12.39 19.37
C ASP A 95 25.23 13.84 19.72
N ARG A 96 24.43 14.80 19.23
CA ARG A 96 24.57 16.21 19.60
C ARG A 96 24.08 16.51 21.02
N LEU A 97 23.17 15.70 21.55
CA LEU A 97 22.58 15.88 22.89
C LEU A 97 23.28 15.07 23.98
N GLY A 98 24.19 14.14 23.62
CA GLY A 98 25.06 13.45 24.58
C GLY A 98 24.31 12.53 25.56
N ILE A 99 23.26 11.85 25.10
CA ILE A 99 22.52 10.82 25.86
C ILE A 99 22.42 9.55 25.02
#